data_AF-A0A6H9WTE3-F1
#
_entry.id   AF-A0A6H9WTE3-F1
#
_cell.length_a   1.000
_cell.length_b   1.000
_cell.length_c   1.000
_cell.angle_alpha   90.00
_cell.angle_beta   90.00
_cell.angle_gamma   90.00
#
_symmetry.space_group_name_H-M   'P 1'
#
loop_
_entity.id
_entity.type
_entity.pdbx_description
1 polymer ?
#
loop_
_entity_poly.entity_id
_entity_poly.type
_entity_poly.pdbx_seq_one_letter_code
_entity_poly.pdbx_strand_id
1 'polypeptide(L)'
;MSRDQIRTLAEYLNVDDQVVVEHHRVLVEDDAVYAVNPVRGGSAVIVAADGSALWGNSSLTFAQLLAAFRSGRRTPPEQFTEARRERSSPVA
;
A
#
# COMPACT_ATOMS: atom_id res chain seq x y z
N MET A 1 -5.80 -12.32 4.59
CA MET A 1 -6.11 -10.88 4.54
C MET A 1 -7.21 -10.59 5.55
N SER A 2 -6.91 -9.78 6.57
CA SER A 2 -7.88 -9.35 7.58
C SER A 2 -8.64 -8.08 7.14
N ARG A 3 -9.74 -7.76 7.83
CA ARG A 3 -10.49 -6.51 7.60
C ARG A 3 -9.64 -5.28 7.90
N ASP A 4 -8.76 -5.36 8.89
CA ASP A 4 -7.85 -4.26 9.23
C ASP A 4 -6.83 -4.01 8.12
N GLN A 5 -6.26 -5.07 7.54
CA GLN A 5 -5.35 -4.95 6.40
C GLN A 5 -6.04 -4.32 5.18
N ILE A 6 -7.29 -4.68 4.90
CA ILE A 6 -8.08 -4.07 3.81
C ILE A 6 -8.21 -2.57 4.05
N ARG A 7 -8.64 -2.17 5.25
CA ARG A 7 -8.86 -0.77 5.59
C ARG A 7 -7.56 0.05 5.52
N THR A 8 -6.46 -0.49 6.04
CA THR A 8 -5.15 0.17 5.99
C THR A 8 -4.67 0.32 4.54
N LEU A 9 -4.83 -0.71 3.71
CA LEU A 9 -4.48 -0.63 2.28
C LEU A 9 -5.34 0.39 1.54
N ALA A 10 -6.65 0.40 1.79
CA ALA A 10 -7.59 1.35 1.20
C ALA A 10 -7.21 2.80 1.56
N GLU A 11 -6.90 3.03 2.84
CA GLU A 11 -6.42 4.32 3.33
C GLU A 11 -5.10 4.74 2.66
N TYR A 12 -4.10 3.85 2.61
CA TYR A 12 -2.77 4.16 2.08
C TYR A 12 -2.75 4.33 0.57
N LEU A 13 -3.60 3.62 -0.15
CA LEU A 13 -3.75 3.75 -1.61
C LEU A 13 -4.74 4.84 -2.01
N ASN A 14 -5.50 5.39 -1.04
CA ASN A 14 -6.60 6.33 -1.24
C ASN A 14 -7.61 5.79 -2.27
N VAL A 15 -8.08 4.57 -2.04
CA VAL A 15 -9.09 3.85 -2.83
C VAL A 15 -10.13 3.23 -1.91
N ASP A 16 -11.25 2.76 -2.47
CA ASP A 16 -12.25 2.02 -1.70
C ASP A 16 -11.79 0.59 -1.36
N ASP A 17 -12.34 0.04 -0.27
CA ASP A 17 -12.09 -1.34 0.17
C ASP A 17 -12.32 -2.36 -0.96
N GLN A 18 -13.31 -2.14 -1.82
CA GLN A 18 -13.59 -3.03 -2.95
C GLN A 18 -12.44 -3.08 -3.96
N VAL A 19 -11.79 -1.94 -4.23
CA VAL A 19 -10.63 -1.88 -5.13
C VAL A 19 -9.47 -2.69 -4.55
N VAL A 20 -9.28 -2.65 -3.23
CA VAL A 20 -8.27 -3.49 -2.55
C VAL A 20 -8.63 -4.97 -2.73
N VAL A 21 -9.88 -5.36 -2.48
CA VAL A 21 -10.32 -6.75 -2.63
C VAL A 21 -10.13 -7.26 -4.07
N GLU A 22 -10.38 -6.43 -5.08
CA GLU A 22 -10.20 -6.79 -6.48
C GLU A 22 -8.73 -6.81 -6.93
N HIS A 23 -7.88 -5.96 -6.34
CA HIS A 23 -6.51 -5.73 -6.77
C HIS A 23 -5.46 -6.01 -5.68
N HIS A 24 -5.62 -7.12 -4.95
CA HIS A 24 -4.66 -7.58 -3.95
C HIS A 24 -3.99 -8.92 -4.29
N ARG A 25 -2.92 -9.20 -3.54
CA ARG A 25 -2.25 -10.49 -3.45
C ARG A 25 -1.91 -10.78 -2.00
N VAL A 26 -2.33 -11.94 -1.51
CA VAL A 26 -1.92 -12.43 -0.18
C VAL A 26 -0.51 -12.99 -0.25
N LEU A 27 0.33 -12.59 0.69
CA LEU A 27 1.73 -13.01 0.85
C LEU A 27 1.82 -13.89 2.10
N VAL A 28 1.45 -15.16 1.96
CA VAL A 28 1.30 -16.09 3.10
C VAL A 28 2.61 -16.27 3.88
N GLU A 29 3.75 -16.32 3.20
CA GLU A 29 5.07 -16.47 3.82
C GLU A 29 5.49 -15.27 4.67
N ASP A 30 4.93 -14.09 4.38
CA ASP A 30 5.30 -12.82 5.00
C ASP A 30 4.23 -12.31 5.98
N ASP A 31 3.15 -13.08 6.18
CA ASP A 31 1.93 -12.67 6.89
C ASP A 31 1.43 -11.27 6.46
N ALA A 32 1.47 -11.03 5.14
CA ALA A 32 1.25 -9.72 4.57
C ALA A 32 0.28 -9.74 3.38
N VAL A 33 -0.15 -8.55 2.98
CA VAL A 33 -1.00 -8.33 1.82
C VAL A 33 -0.42 -7.22 0.98
N TYR A 34 -0.27 -7.49 -0.31
CA TYR A 34 0.07 -6.51 -1.32
C TYR A 34 -1.19 -6.03 -2.03
N ALA A 35 -1.36 -4.73 -2.26
CA ALA A 35 -2.39 -4.21 -3.14
C ALA A 35 -1.88 -3.07 -4.02
N VAL A 36 -2.55 -2.87 -5.15
CA VAL A 36 -2.23 -1.82 -6.13
C VAL A 36 -3.41 -0.88 -6.33
N ASN A 37 -3.11 0.39 -6.55
CA ASN A 37 -4.07 1.31 -7.13
C ASN A 37 -4.03 1.15 -8.68
N PRO A 38 -5.13 0.70 -9.33
CA PRO A 38 -5.13 0.38 -10.76
C PRO A 38 -5.15 1.60 -11.70
N VAL A 39 -5.27 2.84 -11.18
CA VAL A 39 -5.28 4.07 -11.99
C VAL A 39 -3.87 4.42 -12.52
N ARG A 40 -3.76 5.07 -13.69
CA ARG A 40 -2.47 5.49 -14.29
C ARG A 40 -1.63 6.33 -13.32
N GLY A 41 -0.37 5.96 -13.14
CA GLY A 41 0.52 6.50 -12.09
C GLY A 41 0.46 5.73 -10.76
N GLY A 42 -0.24 4.59 -10.74
CA GLY A 42 -0.60 3.83 -9.56
C GLY A 42 0.58 3.45 -8.65
N SER A 43 0.35 3.59 -7.36
CA SER A 43 1.21 3.09 -6.29
C SER A 43 0.79 1.70 -5.85
N ALA A 44 1.72 1.00 -5.20
CA ALA A 44 1.45 -0.27 -4.54
C ALA A 44 1.86 -0.19 -3.07
N VAL A 45 1.23 -1.00 -2.24
CA VAL A 45 1.54 -1.07 -0.81
C VAL A 45 1.54 -2.52 -0.37
N ILE A 46 2.51 -2.88 0.48
CA ILE A 46 2.49 -4.11 1.28
C ILE A 46 2.16 -3.73 2.71
N VAL A 47 1.23 -4.44 3.36
CA VAL A 47 0.88 -4.31 4.78
C VAL A 47 0.99 -5.68 5.44
N ALA A 48 1.80 -5.80 6.49
CA ALA A 48 1.88 -7.00 7.34
C ALA A 48 0.74 -7.04 8.37
N ALA A 49 0.53 -8.21 8.98
CA ALA A 49 -0.48 -8.38 10.03
C ALA A 49 -0.22 -7.52 11.28
N ASP A 50 1.04 -7.14 11.54
CA ASP A 50 1.41 -6.21 12.63
C ASP A 50 1.11 -4.73 12.30
N GLY A 51 0.58 -4.44 11.12
CA GLY A 51 0.27 -3.10 10.63
C GLY A 51 1.46 -2.36 10.02
N SER A 52 2.66 -2.93 10.02
CA SER A 52 3.81 -2.35 9.33
C SER A 52 3.61 -2.39 7.83
N ALA A 53 4.02 -1.34 7.13
CA ALA A 53 3.74 -1.17 5.72
C ALA A 53 4.97 -0.71 4.92
N LEU A 54 4.93 -0.95 3.61
CA LEU A 54 5.90 -0.41 2.66
C LEU A 54 5.17 0.07 1.40
N TRP A 55 5.38 1.33 1.05
CA TRP A 55 4.88 1.93 -0.17
C TRP A 55 5.87 1.76 -1.33
N GLY A 56 5.33 1.52 -2.51
CA GLY A 56 6.05 1.49 -3.79
C GLY A 56 5.41 2.43 -4.81
N ASN A 57 6.23 3.21 -5.48
CA ASN A 57 5.79 3.98 -6.65
C ASN A 57 5.62 3.08 -7.87
N SER A 58 5.11 3.67 -8.95
CA SER A 58 4.90 3.00 -10.24
C SER A 58 6.18 2.52 -10.95
N SER A 59 7.37 2.90 -10.49
CA SER A 59 8.64 2.42 -11.07
C SER A 59 9.16 1.14 -10.42
N LEU A 60 8.59 0.71 -9.29
CA LEU A 60 8.94 -0.54 -8.63
C LEU A 60 8.02 -1.68 -9.09
N THR A 61 8.62 -2.76 -9.53
CA THR A 61 7.91 -4.02 -9.76
C THR A 61 7.49 -4.66 -8.42
N PHE A 62 6.49 -5.54 -8.46
CA PHE A 62 6.09 -6.36 -7.30
C PHE A 62 7.29 -7.06 -6.64
N ALA A 63 8.17 -7.69 -7.44
CA ALA A 63 9.33 -8.43 -6.93
C ALA A 63 10.32 -7.51 -6.20
N GLN A 64 10.58 -6.32 -6.73
CA GLN A 64 11.47 -5.34 -6.09
C GLN A 64 10.87 -4.81 -4.78
N LEU A 65 9.58 -4.51 -4.76
CA LEU A 65 8.89 -4.06 -3.55
C LEU A 65 8.88 -5.15 -2.47
N LEU A 66 8.59 -6.39 -2.86
CA LEU A 66 8.60 -7.54 -1.94
C LEU A 66 10.00 -7.81 -1.39
N ALA A 67 11.04 -7.76 -2.24
CA ALA A 67 12.42 -7.92 -1.79
C ALA A 67 12.82 -6.84 -0.77
N ALA A 68 12.45 -5.58 -1.01
CA ALA A 68 12.69 -4.49 -0.07
C ALA A 68 11.91 -4.67 1.25
N PHE A 69 10.66 -5.16 1.18
CA PHE A 69 9.88 -5.48 2.37
C PHE A 69 10.55 -6.59 3.20
N ARG A 70 10.99 -7.66 2.54
CA ARG A 70 11.70 -8.79 3.17
C ARG A 70 13.06 -8.39 3.74
N SER A 71 13.71 -7.37 3.20
CA SER A 71 14.95 -6.80 3.76
C SER A 71 14.71 -5.87 4.96
N GLY A 72 13.47 -5.77 5.47
CA GLY A 72 13.11 -4.96 6.62
C GLY A 72 12.77 -3.50 6.31
N ARG A 73 12.72 -3.09 5.03
CA ARG A 73 12.32 -1.72 4.70
C ARG A 73 10.83 -1.52 5.00
N ARG A 74 10.50 -0.40 5.64
CA ARG A 74 9.13 0.05 5.91
C ARG A 74 8.99 1.52 5.57
N THR A 75 7.76 1.94 5.31
CA THR A 75 7.37 3.34 5.18
C THR A 75 6.76 3.77 6.51
N PRO A 76 7.27 4.85 7.14
CA PRO A 76 6.66 5.42 8.34
C PRO A 76 5.19 5.83 8.09
N PRO A 77 4.25 5.57 9.02
CA PRO A 77 2.83 5.88 8.85
C PRO A 77 2.54 7.34 8.46
N GLU A 78 3.37 8.27 8.94
CA GLU A 78 3.23 9.71 8.71
C GLU A 78 3.35 10.06 7.22
N GLN A 79 4.19 9.34 6.48
CA GLN A 79 4.42 9.56 5.04
C GLN A 79 3.20 9.18 4.19
N PHE A 80 2.34 8.27 4.67
CA PHE A 80 1.07 7.98 3.99
C PHE A 80 0.04 9.10 4.20
N THR A 81 0.10 9.78 5.34
CA THR A 81 -0.81 10.88 5.69
C THR A 81 -0.47 12.17 4.93
N GLU A 82 0.82 12.47 4.76
CA GLU A 82 1.29 13.65 4.02
C GLU A 82 0.89 13.58 2.53
N ALA A 83 1.04 12.40 1.91
CA ALA A 83 0.62 12.17 0.53
C ALA A 83 -0.90 12.37 0.31
N ARG A 84 -1.73 12.26 1.36
CA ARG A 84 -3.17 12.57 1.32
C ARG A 84 -3.43 14.07 1.35
N ARG A 85 -2.67 14.82 2.15
CA ARG A 85 -2.82 16.28 2.27
C ARG A 85 -2.47 17.00 0.96
N GLU A 86 -1.38 16.62 0.31
CA GLU A 86 -0.95 17.22 -0.96
C GLU A 86 -1.95 17.00 -2.10
N ARG A 87 -2.65 15.86 -2.10
CA ARG A 87 -3.70 15.53 -3.10
C ARG A 87 -5.07 16.15 -2.80
N SER A 88 -5.27 16.69 -1.60
CA SER A 88 -6.52 17.32 -1.16
C SER A 88 -6.44 18.86 -1.14
N SER A 89 -5.27 19.44 -1.41
CA SER A 89 -5.13 20.89 -1.60
C SER A 89 -5.78 21.30 -2.92
N PRO A 90 -6.74 22.24 -2.92
CA PRO A 90 -7.12 22.91 -4.15
C PRO A 90 -5.88 23.66 -4.65
N VAL A 91 -5.55 23.49 -5.93
CA VAL A 91 -4.72 24.47 -6.64
C VAL A 91 -5.43 25.82 -6.46
N ALA A 92 -4.74 26.76 -5.80
CA ALA A 92 -5.21 28.11 -5.55
C ALA A 92 -5.52 28.87 -6.85
#